data_AF-A0A382MXV7-F1
#
_entry.id   AF-A0A382MXV7-F1
#
_cell.length_a   1.000
_cell.length_b   1.000
_cell.length_c   1.000
_cell.angle_alpha   90.00
_cell.angle_beta   90.00
_cell.angle_gamma   90.00
#
_symmetry.space_group_name_H-M   'P 1'
#
loop_
_entity.id
_entity.type
_entity.pdbx_description
1 polymer ?
#
loop_
_entity_poly.entity_id
_entity_poly.type
_entity_poly.pdbx_seq_one_letter_code
_entity_poly.pdbx_strand_id
1 'polypeptide(L)' 'PGIYPALDANEVVSGSGVDVALVLIIGRGEMPSFQGSILPEEMAAVINYVRNAWSNSGELILAGTIESLQ' A
#
# COMPACT_ATOMS: atom_id res chain seq x y z
N PRO A 1 21.84 -3.94 0.32
CA PRO A 1 20.92 -4.63 -0.63
C PRO A 1 20.19 -5.78 0.09
N GLY A 2 18.92 -5.57 0.40
CA GLY A 2 18.07 -6.59 1.03
C GLY A 2 17.38 -7.44 -0.03
N ILE A 3 16.93 -8.64 0.37
CA ILE A 3 16.10 -9.51 -0.48
C ILE A 3 14.75 -8.83 -0.80
N TYR A 4 14.24 -8.02 0.12
CA TYR A 4 13.00 -7.25 -0.04
C TYR A 4 13.29 -5.74 -0.17
N PRO A 5 12.53 -5.04 -1.01
CA PRO A 5 12.68 -3.59 -1.16
C PRO A 5 12.31 -2.87 0.13
N ALA A 6 13.06 -1.82 0.47
CA ALA A 6 12.72 -0.95 1.60
C ALA A 6 11.42 -0.19 1.31
N LEU A 7 10.65 0.12 2.36
CA LEU A 7 9.46 0.98 2.27
C LEU A 7 9.79 2.48 2.45
N ASP A 8 10.90 2.81 3.12
CA ASP A 8 11.43 4.17 3.24
C ASP A 8 11.95 4.66 1.88
N ALA A 9 11.54 5.87 1.49
CA ALA A 9 11.90 6.52 0.22
C ALA A 9 11.67 5.63 -1.03
N ASN A 10 10.69 4.73 -0.97
CA ASN A 10 10.36 3.82 -2.06
C ASN A 10 9.48 4.51 -3.10
N GLU A 11 9.82 4.40 -4.39
CA GLU A 11 9.07 5.05 -5.50
C GLU A 11 7.60 4.62 -5.59
N VAL A 12 7.29 3.37 -5.24
CA VAL A 12 5.90 2.87 -5.22
C VAL A 12 5.14 3.47 -4.05
N VAL A 13 5.78 3.56 -2.87
CA VAL A 13 5.16 4.12 -1.67
C VAL A 13 4.93 5.62 -1.83
N SER A 14 5.88 6.35 -2.42
CA SER A 14 5.77 7.79 -2.66
C SER A 14 4.86 8.18 -3.82
N GLY A 15 4.48 7.21 -4.68
CA GLY A 15 3.53 7.38 -5.79
C GLY A 15 2.07 7.53 -5.35
N SER A 16 1.13 6.99 -6.13
CA SER A 16 -0.30 7.04 -5.80
C SER A 16 -0.67 6.05 -4.70
N GLY A 17 -1.60 6.42 -3.81
CA GLY A 17 -2.14 5.48 -2.82
C GLY A 17 -2.83 4.29 -3.48
N VAL A 18 -3.38 4.49 -4.68
CA VAL A 18 -3.98 3.45 -5.52
C VAL A 18 -2.93 2.42 -5.95
N ASP A 19 -1.73 2.85 -6.32
CA ASP A 19 -0.67 1.93 -6.75
C ASP A 19 -0.22 1.03 -5.59
N VAL A 20 -0.12 1.60 -4.38
CA VAL A 20 0.17 0.83 -3.17
C VAL A 20 -0.98 -0.15 -2.88
N ALA A 21 -2.24 0.29 -2.99
CA ALA A 21 -3.40 -0.57 -2.79
C ALA A 21 -3.43 -1.76 -3.77
N LEU A 22 -3.15 -1.52 -5.05
CA LEU A 22 -3.10 -2.58 -6.06
C LEU A 22 -1.99 -3.60 -5.78
N VAL A 23 -0.86 -3.20 -5.20
CA VAL A 23 0.18 -4.15 -4.77
C VAL A 23 -0.31 -5.05 -3.64
N LEU A 24 -1.09 -4.53 -2.69
CA LEU A 24 -1.67 -5.34 -1.62
C LEU A 24 -2.80 -6.24 -2.15
N ILE A 25 -3.62 -5.75 -3.07
CA ILE A 25 -4.75 -6.49 -3.63
C ILE A 25 -4.28 -7.61 -4.57
N ILE A 26 -3.32 -7.33 -5.45
CA ILE A 26 -2.89 -8.26 -6.52
C ILE A 26 -1.68 -9.10 -6.07
N GLY A 27 -0.86 -8.57 -5.15
CA GLY A 27 0.47 -9.08 -4.86
C GLY A 27 1.51 -8.59 -5.87
N ARG A 28 2.79 -8.84 -5.59
CA ARG A 28 3.91 -8.50 -6.48
C ARG A 28 5.16 -9.32 -6.17
N GLY A 29 5.61 -10.13 -7.12
CA GLY A 29 6.73 -11.04 -6.91
C GLY A 29 6.39 -12.10 -5.85
N GLU A 30 7.22 -12.23 -4.82
CA GLU A 30 6.95 -13.12 -3.68
C GLU A 30 5.96 -12.53 -2.66
N MET A 31 5.58 -11.25 -2.78
CA MET A 31 4.57 -10.66 -1.91
C MET A 31 3.19 -11.19 -2.30
N PRO A 32 2.48 -11.93 -1.41
CA PRO A 32 1.17 -12.48 -1.72
C PRO A 32 0.11 -11.38 -1.81
N SER A 33 -1.02 -11.72 -2.43
CA SER A 33 -2.24 -10.92 -2.36
C SER A 33 -2.83 -10.98 -0.94
N PHE A 34 -3.40 -9.86 -0.50
CA PHE A 34 -4.17 -9.71 0.72
C PHE A 34 -5.68 -9.50 0.45
N GLN A 35 -6.12 -9.65 -0.79
CA GLN A 35 -7.53 -9.51 -1.16
C GLN A 35 -8.39 -10.49 -0.34
N GLY A 36 -9.48 -9.99 0.25
CA GLY A 36 -10.37 -10.78 1.11
C GLY A 36 -9.80 -11.18 2.47
N SER A 37 -8.52 -10.91 2.74
CA SER A 37 -7.87 -11.18 4.04
C SER A 37 -7.85 -9.98 4.98
N ILE A 38 -7.96 -8.77 4.42
CA ILE A 38 -7.92 -7.48 5.14
C ILE A 38 -9.08 -6.62 4.63
N LEU A 39 -9.78 -5.93 5.55
CA LEU A 39 -10.87 -5.03 5.19
C LEU A 39 -10.35 -3.75 4.50
N PRO A 40 -11.13 -3.09 3.62
CA PRO A 40 -10.71 -1.85 2.95
C PRO A 40 -10.28 -0.74 3.93
N GLU A 41 -10.93 -0.61 5.10
CA GLU A 41 -10.59 0.37 6.12
C GLU A 41 -9.21 0.09 6.75
N GLU A 42 -8.93 -1.17 7.06
CA GLU A 42 -7.66 -1.59 7.62
C GLU A 42 -6.53 -1.43 6.59
N MET A 43 -6.81 -1.77 5.33
CA MET A 43 -5.88 -1.58 4.23
C MET A 43 -5.56 -0.10 4.02
N ALA A 44 -6.56 0.79 4.08
CA ALA A 44 -6.35 2.22 4.00
C ALA A 44 -5.48 2.73 5.16
N ALA A 45 -5.75 2.26 6.39
CA ALA A 45 -4.96 2.64 7.55
C ALA A 45 -3.48 2.22 7.41
N VAL A 46 -3.21 0.98 6.98
CA VAL A 46 -1.84 0.49 6.74
C VAL A 46 -1.15 1.28 5.64
N ILE A 47 -1.82 1.51 4.51
CA ILE A 47 -1.26 2.28 3.38
C ILE A 47 -0.94 3.71 3.83
N ASN A 48 -1.85 4.37 4.53
CA ASN A 48 -1.66 5.73 5.00
C ASN A 48 -0.51 5.83 6.02
N TYR A 49 -0.37 4.83 6.90
CA TYR A 49 0.78 4.74 7.80
C TYR A 49 2.10 4.62 7.02
N VAL A 50 2.21 3.66 6.10
CA VAL A 50 3.45 3.43 5.33
C VAL A 50 3.82 4.65 4.47
N ARG A 51 2.82 5.29 3.84
CA ARG A 51 3.00 6.49 3.00
C ARG A 51 3.40 7.74 3.78
N ASN A 52 3.27 7.74 5.11
CA ASN A 52 3.59 8.88 5.98
C ASN A 52 4.54 8.51 7.12
N ALA A 53 5.20 7.35 7.02
CA ALA A 53 6.24 6.88 7.93
C ALA A 53 7.58 6.84 7.19
N TRP A 54 8.69 6.86 7.94
CA TRP A 54 10.06 6.68 7.42
C TRP A 54 10.33 7.55 6.20
N SER A 55 10.47 8.87 6.43
CA SER A 55 10.74 9.89 5.41
C SER A 55 9.72 10.03 4.27
N ASN A 56 8.70 9.17 4.19
CA ASN A 56 7.64 9.29 3.20
C ASN A 56 6.63 10.38 3.58
N SER A 57 6.04 11.00 2.57
CA SER A 57 4.95 11.96 2.70
C SER A 57 4.05 11.83 1.49
N GLY A 58 2.85 11.27 1.69
CA GLY A 58 1.92 10.97 0.61
C GLY A 58 0.49 11.34 0.96
N GLU A 59 -0.30 11.68 -0.07
CA GLU A 59 -1.73 11.91 0.09
C GLU A 59 -2.42 10.68 0.68
N LEU A 60 -3.38 10.93 1.57
CA LEU A 60 -4.17 9.89 2.23
C LEU A 60 -5.12 9.24 1.22
N ILE A 61 -5.23 7.92 1.27
CA ILE A 61 -6.25 7.16 0.55
C ILE A 61 -7.43 6.85 1.49
N LEU A 62 -8.63 6.88 0.93
CA LEU A 62 -9.87 6.54 1.65
C LEU A 62 -10.22 5.07 1.44
N ALA A 63 -10.88 4.47 2.44
CA ALA A 63 -11.36 3.09 2.37
C ALA A 63 -12.27 2.84 1.15
N GLY A 64 -13.18 3.77 0.84
CA GLY A 64 -14.07 3.65 -0.32
C GLY A 64 -13.32 3.66 -1.67
N THR A 65 -12.15 4.29 -1.75
CA THR A 65 -11.28 4.18 -2.93
C THR A 65 -10.75 2.75 -3.07
N ILE A 66 -10.31 2.14 -1.97
CA ILE A 66 -9.82 0.75 -1.96
C ILE A 66 -10.94 -0.24 -2.28
N GLU A 67 -12.12 -0.04 -1.71
CA GLU A 67 -13.30 -0.87 -1.97
C GLU A 67 -13.65 -0.87 -3.46
N SER A 68 -13.53 0.27 -4.14
CA SER A 68 -13.78 0.35 -5.59
C SER A 68 -12.75 -0.37 -6.48
N LEU A 69 -11.64 -0.85 -5.92
CA LEU A 69 -10.56 -1.56 -6.63
C LEU A 69 -10.62 -3.09 -6.47
N GLN A 70 -11.48 -3.61 -5.60
CA GLN A 70 -11.63 -5.05 -5.30
C GLN A 70 -12.79 -5.67 -6.10
#